data_AF-A0A936D064-F1
#
_entry.id   AF-A0A936D064-F1
#
_cell.length_a   1.000
_cell.length_b   1.000
_cell.length_c   1.000
_cell.angle_alpha   90.00
_cell.angle_beta   90.00
_cell.angle_gamma   90.00
#
_symmetry.space_group_name_H-M   'P 1'
#
loop_
_entity.id
_entity.type
_entity.pdbx_description
1 polymer ?
#
loop_
_entity_poly.entity_id
_entity_poly.type
_entity_poly.pdbx_seq_one_letter_code
_entity_poly.pdbx_strand_id
1 'polypeptide(L)'
;MRLANLLAVVPLATLVACTLVTTPATQPTPDADVPVADAASPPTADAAPGVDASAPDAPIATGCDAPIAPPPAALGLSPFYKKHLDATGLPVVASDKVSDGALRQACRIASKMLSFRSDVRAAMTSKKARLAVMARSEVTTDVPEHADLYQAFPGTDWNVRARGLGGTVARPATSCAEENLLCDTKDPYVGENILVHELSHGIVNLGVTFADTTFQGRLDTAYRSAIAAGKWKDTYAGSNVEEYFAEGVQSYFDTNLQASPPNGIHNDVNTRAELLAYDPALHALVAEVFGPDVWTPKCP
;
A
#
# COMPACT_ATOMS: atom_id res chain seq x y z
N MET A 1 -41.90 67.20 -33.71
CA MET A 1 -42.11 66.19 -34.77
C MET A 1 -41.32 64.94 -34.39
N ARG A 2 -42.01 63.84 -34.07
CA ARG A 2 -41.54 62.44 -33.88
C ARG A 2 -40.16 62.11 -33.25
N LEU A 3 -40.23 61.38 -32.13
CA LEU A 3 -39.37 60.22 -31.73
C LEU A 3 -37.88 60.50 -31.38
N ALA A 4 -37.25 59.89 -30.37
CA ALA A 4 -37.73 59.08 -29.22
C ALA A 4 -36.63 58.97 -28.13
N ASN A 5 -37.04 58.68 -26.88
CA ASN A 5 -36.46 57.77 -25.86
C ASN A 5 -34.92 57.54 -25.76
N LEU A 6 -34.30 57.43 -24.57
CA LEU A 6 -34.78 57.53 -23.18
C LEU A 6 -33.59 57.86 -22.24
N LEU A 7 -33.86 58.37 -21.03
CA LEU A 7 -32.86 58.60 -19.98
C LEU A 7 -32.28 57.29 -19.43
N ALA A 8 -31.01 57.30 -19.03
CA ALA A 8 -30.55 56.78 -17.74
C ALA A 8 -29.18 57.37 -17.35
N VAL A 9 -28.93 57.53 -16.05
CA VAL A 9 -27.76 58.21 -15.46
C VAL A 9 -26.94 57.19 -14.65
N VAL A 10 -25.64 57.07 -14.95
CA VAL A 10 -24.44 57.10 -14.04
C VAL A 10 -24.70 56.84 -12.53
N PRO A 11 -23.89 56.07 -11.73
CA PRO A 11 -22.41 55.94 -11.79
C PRO A 11 -21.75 54.58 -11.38
N LEU A 12 -20.40 54.62 -11.36
CA LEU A 12 -19.45 53.94 -10.46
C LEU A 12 -19.25 52.41 -10.55
N ALA A 13 -18.05 52.03 -11.01
CA ALA A 13 -17.50 50.70 -10.88
C ALA A 13 -17.21 50.35 -9.42
N THR A 14 -17.70 49.20 -8.97
CA THR A 14 -17.27 48.57 -7.71
C THR A 14 -16.31 47.43 -8.03
N LEU A 15 -15.13 47.43 -7.41
CA LEU A 15 -14.13 46.39 -7.59
C LEU A 15 -14.61 45.10 -6.91
N VAL A 16 -14.99 44.09 -7.69
CA VAL A 16 -15.27 42.75 -7.13
C VAL A 16 -13.94 42.06 -6.88
N ALA A 17 -13.54 41.96 -5.62
CA ALA A 17 -12.42 41.12 -5.22
C ALA A 17 -12.79 39.66 -5.51
N CYS A 18 -12.07 39.03 -6.44
CA CYS A 18 -12.22 37.60 -6.72
C CYS A 18 -11.64 36.82 -5.55
N THR A 19 -12.48 36.43 -4.59
CA THR A 19 -12.12 35.49 -3.53
C THR A 19 -11.87 34.12 -4.16
N LEU A 20 -10.60 33.85 -4.46
CA LEU A 20 -10.12 32.50 -4.70
C LEU A 20 -10.45 31.65 -3.46
N VAL A 21 -11.47 30.81 -3.59
CA VAL A 21 -11.66 29.70 -2.67
C VAL A 21 -10.52 28.73 -2.95
N THR A 22 -9.46 28.83 -2.15
CA THR A 22 -8.41 27.83 -2.11
C THR A 22 -9.02 26.54 -1.58
N THR A 23 -9.36 25.62 -2.48
CA THR A 23 -9.55 24.22 -2.13
C THR A 23 -8.28 23.75 -1.39
N PRO A 24 -8.39 23.15 -0.20
CA PRO A 24 -7.23 22.51 0.40
C PRO A 24 -6.70 21.44 -0.57
N ALA A 25 -5.39 21.31 -0.67
CA ALA A 25 -4.79 20.27 -1.48
C ALA A 25 -5.20 18.91 -0.91
N THR A 26 -6.03 18.17 -1.65
CA THR A 26 -6.24 16.74 -1.42
C THR A 26 -4.88 16.05 -1.52
N GLN A 27 -4.52 15.24 -0.51
CA GLN A 27 -3.39 14.32 -0.65
C GLN A 27 -3.59 13.47 -1.92
N PRO A 28 -2.52 13.11 -2.64
CA PRO A 28 -2.64 12.15 -3.73
C PRO A 28 -3.11 10.82 -3.13
N THR A 29 -4.36 10.44 -3.40
CA THR A 29 -4.87 9.09 -3.07
C THR A 29 -3.95 8.06 -3.74
N PRO A 30 -3.72 6.85 -3.20
CA PRO A 30 -3.23 5.75 -4.03
C PRO A 30 -4.32 5.36 -5.07
N ASP A 31 -4.09 4.28 -5.81
CA ASP A 31 -3.55 4.33 -7.17
C ASP A 31 -4.67 4.56 -8.23
N ALA A 32 -4.54 4.00 -9.42
CA ALA A 32 -5.61 3.71 -10.36
C ALA A 32 -5.02 2.62 -11.25
N ASP A 33 -5.57 1.42 -11.16
CA ASP A 33 -4.80 0.16 -11.24
C ASP A 33 -3.86 0.01 -12.45
N VAL A 34 -2.73 -0.63 -12.18
CA VAL A 34 -2.02 -1.47 -13.16
C VAL A 34 -2.89 -2.71 -13.46
N PRO A 35 -3.53 -2.84 -14.63
CA PRO A 35 -4.40 -3.98 -14.90
C PRO A 35 -3.62 -5.30 -14.89
N VAL A 36 -3.95 -6.16 -13.93
CA VAL A 36 -3.60 -7.59 -13.96
C VAL A 36 -4.59 -8.29 -14.89
N ALA A 37 -4.10 -9.16 -15.77
CA ALA A 37 -4.93 -9.81 -16.78
C ALA A 37 -5.99 -10.74 -16.17
N ASP A 38 -7.25 -10.59 -16.62
CA ASP A 38 -8.40 -11.40 -16.19
C ASP A 38 -8.11 -12.92 -16.24
N ALA A 39 -8.03 -13.54 -15.05
CA ALA A 39 -8.08 -14.98 -14.91
C ALA A 39 -9.55 -15.43 -14.86
N ALA A 40 -10.05 -16.00 -15.96
CA ALA A 40 -11.44 -16.44 -16.07
C ALA A 40 -11.82 -17.45 -14.98
N SER A 41 -12.94 -17.20 -14.28
CA SER A 41 -13.40 -18.00 -13.14
C SER A 41 -13.81 -19.43 -13.55
N PRO A 42 -13.32 -20.47 -12.85
CA PRO A 42 -13.91 -21.81 -12.90
C PRO A 42 -15.19 -21.89 -12.04
N PRO A 43 -16.08 -22.88 -12.25
CA PRO A 43 -17.36 -22.97 -11.56
C PRO A 43 -17.23 -23.36 -10.08
N THR A 44 -18.25 -22.98 -9.31
CA THR A 44 -18.39 -23.19 -7.86
C THR A 44 -18.26 -24.66 -7.44
N ALA A 45 -17.42 -24.91 -6.44
CA ALA A 45 -17.39 -26.15 -5.66
C ALA A 45 -17.83 -25.88 -4.21
N ASP A 46 -18.53 -26.83 -3.60
CA ASP A 46 -19.08 -26.73 -2.25
C ASP A 46 -18.01 -26.56 -1.16
N ALA A 47 -18.42 -25.97 -0.04
CA ALA A 47 -17.56 -25.65 1.09
C ALA A 47 -16.86 -26.89 1.68
N ALA A 48 -15.52 -26.87 1.66
CA ALA A 48 -14.65 -27.76 2.42
C ALA A 48 -14.13 -27.04 3.69
N PRO A 49 -13.81 -27.76 4.77
CA PRO A 49 -13.51 -27.15 6.07
C PRO A 49 -12.19 -26.38 6.07
N GLY A 50 -12.13 -25.35 6.92
CA GLY A 50 -10.99 -24.43 7.01
C GLY A 50 -9.66 -25.13 7.30
N VAL A 51 -8.60 -24.60 6.70
CA VAL A 51 -7.23 -25.06 6.93
C VAL A 51 -6.83 -24.83 8.38
N ASP A 52 -6.28 -25.87 9.01
CA ASP A 52 -5.85 -25.82 10.40
C ASP A 52 -4.72 -24.81 10.55
N ALA A 53 -4.89 -23.84 11.47
CA ALA A 53 -3.96 -22.75 11.65
C ALA A 53 -2.65 -23.29 12.24
N SER A 54 -1.67 -23.53 11.35
CA SER A 54 -0.39 -24.11 11.70
C SER A 54 0.29 -23.28 12.79
N ALA A 55 0.83 -23.94 13.81
CA ALA A 55 1.49 -23.26 14.92
C ALA A 55 2.62 -22.34 14.41
N PRO A 56 2.83 -21.15 15.00
CA PRO A 56 3.85 -20.23 14.55
C PRO A 56 5.24 -20.87 14.61
N ASP A 57 6.02 -20.68 13.55
CA ASP A 57 7.39 -21.18 13.47
C ASP A 57 8.27 -20.67 14.62
N ALA A 58 9.36 -21.39 14.90
CA ALA A 58 10.39 -20.93 15.82
C ALA A 58 10.93 -19.54 15.39
N PRO A 59 11.31 -18.65 16.34
CA PRO A 59 11.74 -17.29 16.01
C PRO A 59 12.93 -17.28 15.04
N ILE A 60 12.69 -16.84 13.81
CA ILE A 60 13.76 -16.72 12.81
C ILE A 60 14.54 -15.43 13.11
N ALA A 61 15.86 -15.56 13.23
CA ALA A 61 16.73 -14.40 13.41
C ALA A 61 16.67 -13.51 12.16
N THR A 62 16.31 -12.24 12.34
CA THR A 62 16.20 -11.29 11.24
C THR A 62 17.58 -10.79 10.82
N GLY A 63 17.78 -10.57 9.52
CA GLY A 63 19.03 -10.00 9.00
C GLY A 63 19.15 -8.49 9.21
N CYS A 64 18.19 -7.84 9.86
CA CYS A 64 18.03 -6.39 9.86
C CYS A 64 19.06 -5.61 10.67
N ASP A 65 19.79 -6.27 11.57
CA ASP A 65 20.89 -5.67 12.33
C ASP A 65 22.28 -6.09 11.79
N ALA A 66 22.33 -6.84 10.69
CA ALA A 66 23.58 -7.20 10.01
C ALA A 66 24.28 -5.95 9.42
N PRO A 67 25.59 -6.04 9.10
CA PRO A 67 26.27 -5.04 8.29
C PRO A 67 25.57 -4.87 6.94
N ILE A 68 25.28 -3.63 6.55
CA ILE A 68 24.71 -3.33 5.23
C ILE A 68 25.81 -3.55 4.18
N ALA A 69 25.50 -4.35 3.16
CA ALA A 69 26.40 -4.69 2.07
C ALA A 69 25.66 -4.62 0.72
N PRO A 70 26.34 -4.69 -0.43
CA PRO A 70 25.68 -4.87 -1.72
C PRO A 70 24.85 -6.17 -1.79
N PRO A 71 23.78 -6.23 -2.60
CA PRO A 71 23.00 -7.46 -2.76
C PRO A 71 23.87 -8.63 -3.25
N PRO A 72 23.69 -9.86 -2.72
CA PRO A 72 24.38 -11.03 -3.21
C PRO A 72 24.15 -11.26 -4.71
N ALA A 73 25.21 -11.53 -5.47
CA ALA A 73 25.14 -11.73 -6.93
C ALA A 73 24.15 -12.84 -7.36
N ALA A 74 23.90 -13.82 -6.48
CA ALA A 74 22.92 -14.89 -6.69
C ALA A 74 21.46 -14.39 -6.82
N LEU A 75 21.14 -13.20 -6.32
CA LEU A 75 19.82 -12.59 -6.50
C LEU A 75 19.59 -12.04 -7.92
N GLY A 76 20.67 -11.83 -8.71
CA GLY A 76 20.58 -11.37 -10.09
C GLY A 76 19.97 -9.98 -10.26
N LEU A 77 20.09 -9.11 -9.26
CA LEU A 77 19.48 -7.78 -9.24
C LEU A 77 20.29 -6.75 -10.04
N SER A 78 19.61 -5.67 -10.42
CA SER A 78 20.23 -4.52 -11.11
C SER A 78 21.41 -3.94 -10.31
N PRO A 79 22.51 -3.53 -10.95
CA PRO A 79 23.63 -2.87 -10.28
C PRO A 79 23.28 -1.48 -9.71
N PHE A 80 22.06 -0.98 -9.93
CA PHE A 80 21.48 0.15 -9.20
C PHE A 80 21.53 -0.07 -7.68
N TYR A 81 21.18 -1.28 -7.23
CA TYR A 81 21.12 -1.62 -5.82
C TYR A 81 22.54 -1.76 -5.22
N LYS A 82 22.86 -0.93 -4.24
CA LYS A 82 24.16 -0.87 -3.53
C LYS A 82 24.09 -1.32 -2.08
N LYS A 83 22.88 -1.37 -1.51
CA LYS A 83 22.61 -1.75 -0.12
C LYS A 83 21.60 -2.88 -0.07
N HIS A 84 21.77 -3.78 0.91
CA HIS A 84 20.96 -4.98 1.11
C HIS A 84 20.92 -5.35 2.60
N LEU A 85 19.74 -5.76 3.06
CA LEU A 85 19.48 -6.52 4.29
C LEU A 85 18.51 -7.67 3.95
N ASP A 86 18.47 -8.71 4.79
CA ASP A 86 17.53 -9.82 4.63
C ASP A 86 16.42 -9.75 5.70
N ALA A 87 15.17 -9.65 5.25
CA ALA A 87 13.98 -9.68 6.08
C ALA A 87 13.35 -11.08 6.07
N THR A 88 14.05 -12.06 6.65
CA THR A 88 13.56 -13.44 6.81
C THR A 88 13.32 -14.14 5.46
N GLY A 89 14.29 -14.02 4.56
CA GLY A 89 14.24 -14.56 3.19
C GLY A 89 13.61 -13.62 2.14
N LEU A 90 13.17 -12.43 2.54
CA LEU A 90 12.84 -11.33 1.63
C LEU A 90 14.03 -10.36 1.52
N PRO A 91 14.67 -10.21 0.35
CA PRO A 91 15.70 -9.20 0.14
C PRO A 91 15.12 -7.79 0.27
N VAL A 92 15.73 -6.96 1.11
CA VAL A 92 15.44 -5.54 1.26
C VAL A 92 16.60 -4.76 0.67
N VAL A 93 16.37 -4.03 -0.42
CA VAL A 93 17.42 -3.47 -1.28
C VAL A 93 17.22 -1.98 -1.54
N ALA A 94 18.32 -1.27 -1.74
CA ALA A 94 18.31 0.16 -2.02
C ALA A 94 19.55 0.62 -2.81
N SER A 95 19.49 1.83 -3.36
CA SER A 95 20.67 2.54 -3.88
C SER A 95 21.65 2.92 -2.74
N ASP A 96 22.76 3.55 -3.08
CA ASP A 96 23.69 4.12 -2.09
C ASP A 96 23.13 5.37 -1.39
N LYS A 97 22.17 6.08 -2.01
CA LYS A 97 21.59 7.33 -1.51
C LYS A 97 20.66 7.15 -0.30
N VAL A 98 19.99 6.01 -0.18
CA VAL A 98 19.02 5.73 0.88
C VAL A 98 19.69 5.69 2.25
N SER A 99 19.05 6.28 3.26
CA SER A 99 19.46 6.21 4.66
C SER A 99 19.53 4.77 5.18
N ASP A 100 20.65 4.40 5.81
CA ASP A 100 20.81 3.12 6.51
C ASP A 100 19.70 2.88 7.56
N GLY A 101 19.21 3.96 8.18
CA GLY A 101 18.09 3.89 9.13
C GLY A 101 16.78 3.48 8.46
N ALA A 102 16.48 4.02 7.27
CA ALA A 102 15.30 3.68 6.50
C ALA A 102 15.35 2.22 6.01
N LEU A 103 16.51 1.78 5.52
CA LEU A 103 16.70 0.38 5.09
C LEU A 103 16.52 -0.62 6.24
N ARG A 104 17.04 -0.31 7.43
CA ARG A 104 16.84 -1.14 8.64
C ARG A 104 15.38 -1.12 9.10
N GLN A 105 14.71 0.03 9.05
CA GLN A 105 13.31 0.14 9.39
C GLN A 105 12.41 -0.67 8.45
N ALA A 106 12.63 -0.55 7.14
CA ALA A 106 11.96 -1.36 6.12
C ALA A 106 12.14 -2.87 6.39
N CYS A 107 13.37 -3.29 6.69
CA CYS A 107 13.65 -4.68 7.04
C CYS A 107 12.92 -5.16 8.29
N ARG A 108 12.85 -4.34 9.35
CA ARG A 108 12.16 -4.69 10.60
C ARG A 108 10.65 -4.80 10.41
N ILE A 109 10.05 -3.87 9.66
CA ILE A 109 8.62 -3.90 9.29
C ILE A 109 8.31 -5.15 8.48
N ALA A 110 9.07 -5.39 7.40
CA ALA A 110 8.88 -6.56 6.55
C ALA A 110 9.06 -7.87 7.32
N SER A 111 10.08 -7.97 8.17
CA SER A 111 10.32 -9.16 9.00
C SER A 111 9.16 -9.44 9.95
N LYS A 112 8.52 -8.40 10.51
CA LYS A 112 7.38 -8.60 11.41
C LYS A 112 6.11 -8.96 10.65
N MET A 113 5.80 -8.27 9.56
CA MET A 113 4.67 -8.61 8.67
C MET A 113 4.78 -10.04 8.14
N LEU A 114 5.98 -10.50 7.80
CA LEU A 114 6.23 -11.85 7.32
C LEU A 114 6.34 -12.91 8.43
N SER A 115 6.33 -12.55 9.71
CA SER A 115 6.72 -13.47 10.80
C SER A 115 5.80 -14.69 10.96
N PHE A 116 4.52 -14.58 10.63
CA PHE A 116 3.51 -15.61 10.96
C PHE A 116 3.49 -16.82 10.01
N ARG A 117 3.64 -16.62 8.69
CA ARG A 117 3.38 -17.64 7.65
C ARG A 117 4.62 -18.03 6.85
N SER A 118 5.26 -19.16 7.18
CA SER A 118 6.42 -19.69 6.43
C SER A 118 6.11 -20.09 4.99
N ASP A 119 4.94 -20.64 4.74
CA ASP A 119 4.43 -21.00 3.42
C ASP A 119 4.31 -19.76 2.52
N VAL A 120 3.77 -18.66 3.05
CA VAL A 120 3.70 -17.37 2.37
C VAL A 120 5.10 -16.80 2.11
N ARG A 121 6.02 -16.85 3.10
CA ARG A 121 7.43 -16.45 2.89
C ARG A 121 8.09 -17.26 1.77
N ALA A 122 7.96 -18.59 1.80
CA ALA A 122 8.55 -19.49 0.81
C ALA A 122 7.96 -19.26 -0.60
N ALA A 123 6.66 -19.01 -0.70
CA ALA A 123 6.01 -18.61 -1.94
C ALA A 123 6.60 -17.29 -2.47
N MET A 124 6.71 -16.25 -1.64
CA MET A 124 7.33 -14.97 -2.02
C MET A 124 8.78 -15.13 -2.51
N THR A 125 9.61 -15.91 -1.81
CA THR A 125 10.98 -16.23 -2.26
C THR A 125 10.95 -16.96 -3.61
N SER A 126 10.02 -17.90 -3.84
CA SER A 126 9.88 -18.60 -5.12
C SER A 126 9.51 -17.67 -6.29
N LYS A 127 8.75 -16.60 -6.02
CA LYS A 127 8.41 -15.55 -6.99
C LYS A 127 9.47 -14.44 -7.08
N LYS A 128 10.60 -14.61 -6.39
CA LYS A 128 11.70 -13.63 -6.29
C LYS A 128 11.22 -12.27 -5.76
N ALA A 129 10.24 -12.27 -4.85
CA ALA A 129 9.79 -11.04 -4.20
C ALA A 129 10.97 -10.32 -3.54
N ARG A 130 10.93 -8.98 -3.52
CA ARG A 130 11.89 -8.12 -2.82
C ARG A 130 11.21 -6.82 -2.39
N LEU A 131 11.83 -6.11 -1.47
CA LEU A 131 11.43 -4.77 -1.05
C LEU A 131 12.49 -3.75 -1.47
N ALA A 132 12.13 -2.83 -2.34
CA ALA A 132 12.99 -1.72 -2.78
C ALA A 132 12.71 -0.46 -1.94
N VAL A 133 13.72 0.09 -1.29
CA VAL A 133 13.61 1.40 -0.62
C VAL A 133 14.13 2.49 -1.56
N MET A 134 13.34 3.55 -1.73
CA MET A 134 13.69 4.73 -2.54
C MET A 134 14.20 5.88 -1.65
N ALA A 135 15.21 6.62 -2.11
CA ALA A 135 15.63 7.84 -1.43
C ALA A 135 14.64 9.00 -1.68
N ARG A 136 14.68 10.06 -0.86
CA ARG A 136 13.95 11.33 -1.12
C ARG A 136 14.29 11.98 -2.47
N SER A 137 15.44 11.62 -3.05
CA SER A 137 15.96 12.15 -4.32
C SER A 137 15.76 11.20 -5.51
N GLU A 138 15.00 10.13 -5.32
CA GLU A 138 14.68 9.11 -6.31
C GLU A 138 13.17 9.05 -6.50
N VAL A 139 12.73 8.71 -7.70
CA VAL A 139 11.31 8.60 -8.07
C VAL A 139 10.93 7.16 -8.38
N THR A 140 9.62 6.86 -8.47
CA THR A 140 9.08 5.51 -8.69
C THR A 140 9.79 4.74 -9.81
N THR A 141 10.01 5.40 -10.95
CA THR A 141 10.65 4.78 -12.13
C THR A 141 12.18 4.69 -12.07
N ASP A 142 12.84 5.21 -11.01
CA ASP A 142 14.25 4.91 -10.74
C ASP A 142 14.42 3.49 -10.17
N VAL A 143 13.38 2.90 -9.58
CA VAL A 143 13.35 1.49 -9.17
C VAL A 143 13.44 0.63 -10.45
N PRO A 144 14.47 -0.22 -10.62
CA PRO A 144 14.70 -0.96 -11.86
C PRO A 144 13.52 -1.82 -12.32
N GLU A 145 12.78 -2.39 -11.38
CA GLU A 145 11.58 -3.19 -11.63
C GLU A 145 10.36 -2.36 -12.06
N HIS A 146 10.40 -1.04 -11.91
CA HIS A 146 9.33 -0.08 -12.21
C HIS A 146 9.67 0.86 -13.38
N ALA A 147 10.86 0.72 -13.98
CA ALA A 147 11.37 1.61 -15.03
C ALA A 147 10.53 1.62 -16.33
N ASP A 148 9.69 0.61 -16.57
CA ASP A 148 8.85 0.49 -17.76
C ASP A 148 7.40 1.00 -17.58
N LEU A 149 7.02 1.52 -16.40
CA LEU A 149 5.63 1.84 -16.07
C LEU A 149 4.98 2.85 -17.03
N TYR A 150 5.70 3.89 -17.48
CA TYR A 150 5.16 4.83 -18.49
C TYR A 150 4.90 4.19 -19.86
N GLN A 151 5.61 3.11 -20.21
CA GLN A 151 5.39 2.36 -21.45
C GLN A 151 4.25 1.35 -21.30
N ALA A 152 4.20 0.64 -20.17
CA ALA A 152 3.19 -0.36 -19.89
C ALA A 152 1.82 0.25 -19.59
N PHE A 153 1.79 1.40 -18.92
CA PHE A 153 0.59 2.11 -18.45
C PHE A 153 0.71 3.61 -18.78
N PRO A 154 0.56 3.97 -20.07
CA PRO A 154 0.63 5.36 -20.51
C PRO A 154 -0.57 6.17 -20.01
N GLY A 155 -0.34 7.44 -19.67
CA GLY A 155 -1.37 8.37 -19.20
C GLY A 155 -1.30 8.67 -17.69
N THR A 156 -0.61 7.83 -16.91
CA THR A 156 -0.33 8.06 -15.49
C THR A 156 1.07 8.67 -15.30
N ASP A 157 1.19 9.71 -14.47
CA ASP A 157 2.49 10.27 -14.08
C ASP A 157 3.07 9.53 -12.87
N TRP A 158 3.64 8.35 -13.11
CA TRP A 158 4.12 7.42 -12.08
C TRP A 158 5.08 8.01 -11.03
N ASN A 159 5.84 9.04 -11.40
CA ASN A 159 6.79 9.70 -10.51
C ASN A 159 6.16 10.79 -9.60
N VAL A 160 4.94 11.24 -9.94
CA VAL A 160 4.10 12.11 -9.09
C VAL A 160 3.02 11.29 -8.36
N ARG A 161 2.61 10.16 -8.98
CA ARG A 161 1.50 9.29 -8.55
C ARG A 161 1.68 8.73 -7.14
N ALA A 162 2.86 8.22 -6.81
CA ALA A 162 3.05 7.44 -5.58
C ALA A 162 4.49 7.54 -5.05
N ARG A 163 4.67 7.19 -3.77
CA ARG A 163 5.99 6.97 -3.13
C ARG A 163 6.17 5.53 -2.63
N GLY A 164 5.33 4.63 -3.11
CA GLY A 164 5.40 3.19 -2.95
C GLY A 164 4.58 2.52 -4.05
N LEU A 165 4.75 1.21 -4.23
CA LEU A 165 3.94 0.37 -5.11
C LEU A 165 3.98 -1.09 -4.64
N GLY A 166 2.86 -1.79 -4.73
CA GLY A 166 2.76 -3.22 -4.46
C GLY A 166 3.51 -4.10 -5.47
N GLY A 167 4.20 -5.12 -4.97
CA GLY A 167 4.85 -6.12 -5.82
C GLY A 167 3.84 -6.98 -6.59
N THR A 168 4.14 -7.27 -7.85
CA THR A 168 3.32 -8.13 -8.73
C THR A 168 4.17 -9.24 -9.37
N VAL A 169 3.55 -10.29 -9.92
CA VAL A 169 4.30 -11.39 -10.57
C VAL A 169 5.19 -10.88 -11.73
N ALA A 170 4.75 -9.83 -12.44
CA ALA A 170 5.53 -9.19 -13.50
C ALA A 170 6.63 -8.26 -12.97
N ARG A 171 6.35 -7.52 -11.88
CA ARG A 171 7.28 -6.61 -11.20
C ARG A 171 7.39 -7.00 -9.73
N PRO A 172 8.20 -8.04 -9.39
CA PRO A 172 8.22 -8.63 -8.04
C PRO A 172 9.05 -7.82 -7.04
N ALA A 173 8.86 -6.49 -7.05
CA ALA A 173 9.40 -5.55 -6.09
C ALA A 173 8.25 -4.68 -5.55
N THR A 174 7.95 -4.83 -4.27
CA THR A 174 7.26 -3.78 -3.53
C THR A 174 8.24 -2.62 -3.36
N SER A 175 7.80 -1.37 -3.50
CA SER A 175 8.62 -0.20 -3.16
C SER A 175 8.00 0.67 -2.07
N CYS A 176 8.85 1.40 -1.33
CA CYS A 176 8.45 2.45 -0.40
C CYS A 176 9.58 3.48 -0.24
N ALA A 177 9.25 4.75 0.01
CA ALA A 177 10.23 5.82 0.16
C ALA A 177 10.73 6.00 1.61
N GLU A 178 11.98 6.44 1.74
CA GLU A 178 12.62 6.63 3.04
C GLU A 178 11.96 7.71 3.92
N GLU A 179 11.30 8.71 3.33
CA GLU A 179 10.58 9.74 4.08
C GLU A 179 9.43 9.16 4.92
N ASN A 180 8.62 8.24 4.38
CA ASN A 180 7.57 7.56 5.14
C ASN A 180 8.17 6.65 6.23
N LEU A 181 9.20 5.87 5.87
CA LEU A 181 9.89 4.97 6.80
C LEU A 181 10.55 5.69 7.99
N LEU A 182 10.96 6.95 7.79
CA LEU A 182 11.57 7.80 8.82
C LEU A 182 10.56 8.77 9.46
N CYS A 183 9.26 8.67 9.13
CA CYS A 183 8.21 9.57 9.59
C CYS A 183 8.53 11.07 9.40
N ASP A 184 9.08 11.42 8.23
CA ASP A 184 9.37 12.80 7.85
C ASP A 184 8.07 13.62 7.80
N THR A 185 8.07 14.81 8.41
CA THR A 185 6.88 15.68 8.41
C THR A 185 6.56 16.28 7.04
N LYS A 186 7.40 16.03 6.03
CA LYS A 186 7.19 16.38 4.62
C LYS A 186 6.75 15.21 3.75
N ASP A 187 6.62 14.00 4.32
CA ASP A 187 6.07 12.85 3.59
C ASP A 187 4.63 13.15 3.15
N PRO A 188 4.25 12.95 1.87
CA PRO A 188 2.86 13.11 1.42
C PRO A 188 1.85 12.22 2.17
N TYR A 189 2.32 11.17 2.84
CA TYR A 189 1.51 10.22 3.63
C TYR A 189 1.80 10.32 5.15
N VAL A 190 2.16 11.51 5.62
CA VAL A 190 2.53 11.75 7.02
C VAL A 190 1.44 11.29 8.01
N GLY A 191 1.81 10.35 8.88
CA GLY A 191 0.93 9.74 9.88
C GLY A 191 0.53 8.29 9.55
N GLU A 192 0.76 7.85 8.31
CA GLU A 192 0.56 6.48 7.85
C GLU A 192 1.87 5.68 7.76
N ASN A 193 1.76 4.37 7.59
CA ASN A 193 2.90 3.55 7.16
C ASN A 193 2.61 2.92 5.80
N ILE A 194 3.04 3.58 4.73
CA ILE A 194 2.84 3.13 3.35
C ILE A 194 3.57 1.81 3.08
N LEU A 195 4.68 1.51 3.77
CA LEU A 195 5.26 0.17 3.64
C LEU A 195 4.30 -0.94 4.11
N VAL A 196 3.52 -0.73 5.17
CA VAL A 196 2.50 -1.71 5.61
C VAL A 196 1.44 -1.92 4.53
N HIS A 197 1.01 -0.84 3.87
CA HIS A 197 0.09 -0.89 2.73
C HIS A 197 0.69 -1.68 1.56
N GLU A 198 1.79 -1.20 0.98
CA GLU A 198 2.38 -1.71 -0.27
C GLU A 198 2.98 -3.12 -0.12
N LEU A 199 3.46 -3.46 1.07
CA LEU A 199 3.92 -4.82 1.35
C LEU A 199 2.74 -5.78 1.55
N SER A 200 1.55 -5.32 1.94
CA SER A 200 0.36 -6.19 2.00
C SER A 200 -0.05 -6.66 0.60
N HIS A 201 -0.09 -5.74 -0.39
CA HIS A 201 -0.26 -6.08 -1.81
C HIS A 201 0.78 -7.09 -2.28
N GLY A 202 2.06 -6.82 -2.01
CA GLY A 202 3.16 -7.73 -2.35
C GLY A 202 3.04 -9.11 -1.69
N ILE A 203 2.62 -9.17 -0.43
CA ILE A 203 2.41 -10.41 0.33
C ILE A 203 1.26 -11.23 -0.27
N VAL A 204 0.14 -10.60 -0.65
CA VAL A 204 -0.98 -11.30 -1.30
C VAL A 204 -0.58 -11.78 -2.69
N ASN A 205 -0.06 -10.89 -3.53
CA ASN A 205 0.25 -11.12 -4.94
C ASN A 205 1.39 -12.11 -5.20
N LEU A 206 2.35 -12.23 -4.27
CA LEU A 206 3.55 -13.05 -4.44
C LEU A 206 3.63 -14.21 -3.44
N GLY A 207 2.85 -14.16 -2.36
CA GLY A 207 2.85 -15.14 -1.27
C GLY A 207 1.52 -15.86 -1.11
N VAL A 208 0.51 -15.16 -0.55
CA VAL A 208 -0.75 -15.77 -0.10
C VAL A 208 -1.49 -16.46 -1.23
N THR A 209 -1.63 -15.83 -2.40
CA THR A 209 -2.31 -16.42 -3.57
C THR A 209 -1.67 -17.71 -4.10
N PHE A 210 -0.40 -17.96 -3.79
CA PHE A 210 0.31 -19.19 -4.15
C PHE A 210 0.38 -20.22 -3.00
N ALA A 211 0.22 -19.79 -1.75
CA ALA A 211 0.19 -20.66 -0.57
C ALA A 211 -1.23 -21.16 -0.25
N ASP A 212 -2.24 -20.31 -0.41
CA ASP A 212 -3.67 -20.61 -0.31
C ASP A 212 -4.41 -20.06 -1.54
N THR A 213 -4.69 -20.95 -2.49
CA THR A 213 -5.42 -20.60 -3.72
C THR A 213 -6.91 -20.26 -3.49
N THR A 214 -7.43 -20.44 -2.27
CA THR A 214 -8.82 -20.06 -1.93
C THR A 214 -8.93 -18.63 -1.43
N PHE A 215 -7.83 -18.02 -0.96
CA PHE A 215 -7.82 -16.75 -0.25
C PHE A 215 -8.51 -15.63 -1.03
N GLN A 216 -8.20 -15.48 -2.33
CA GLN A 216 -8.78 -14.42 -3.17
C GLN A 216 -10.31 -14.51 -3.21
N GLY A 217 -10.89 -15.71 -3.44
CA GLY A 217 -12.34 -15.88 -3.50
C GLY A 217 -13.04 -15.59 -2.15
N ARG A 218 -12.33 -15.77 -1.03
CA ARG A 218 -12.81 -15.40 0.31
C ARG A 218 -12.73 -13.89 0.52
N LEU A 219 -11.66 -13.24 0.07
CA LEU A 219 -11.49 -11.79 0.08
C LEU A 219 -12.51 -11.06 -0.79
N ASP A 220 -12.70 -11.49 -2.05
CA ASP A 220 -13.72 -10.93 -2.96
C ASP A 220 -15.13 -11.03 -2.37
N THR A 221 -15.40 -12.11 -1.63
CA THR A 221 -16.69 -12.33 -0.97
C THR A 221 -16.86 -11.37 0.22
N ALA A 222 -15.83 -11.21 1.06
CA ALA A 222 -15.84 -10.24 2.16
C ALA A 222 -16.04 -8.80 1.65
N TYR A 223 -15.28 -8.38 0.63
CA TYR A 223 -15.40 -7.07 -0.01
C TYR A 223 -16.83 -6.81 -0.53
N ARG A 224 -17.36 -7.70 -1.37
CA ARG A 224 -18.74 -7.56 -1.90
C ARG A 224 -19.78 -7.48 -0.78
N SER A 225 -19.63 -8.28 0.28
CA SER A 225 -20.53 -8.21 1.45
C SER A 225 -20.40 -6.92 2.23
N ALA A 226 -19.19 -6.38 2.40
CA ALA A 226 -18.95 -5.10 3.07
C ALA A 226 -19.57 -3.93 2.30
N ILE A 227 -19.32 -3.83 0.99
CA ILE A 227 -19.89 -2.79 0.12
C ILE A 227 -21.42 -2.91 0.04
N ALA A 228 -21.98 -4.12 -0.06
CA ALA A 228 -23.44 -4.33 -0.04
C ALA A 228 -24.08 -3.94 1.30
N ALA A 229 -23.34 -4.02 2.41
CA ALA A 229 -23.76 -3.53 3.72
C ALA A 229 -23.54 -2.01 3.91
N GLY A 230 -23.04 -1.30 2.90
CA GLY A 230 -22.78 0.14 2.95
C GLY A 230 -21.51 0.53 3.72
N LYS A 231 -20.62 -0.43 4.02
CA LYS A 231 -19.31 -0.15 4.62
C LYS A 231 -18.37 0.50 3.60
N TRP A 232 -17.31 1.14 4.09
CA TRP A 232 -16.22 1.71 3.29
C TRP A 232 -16.67 2.73 2.22
N LYS A 233 -17.89 3.26 2.37
CA LYS A 233 -18.43 4.29 1.51
C LYS A 233 -17.62 5.58 1.67
N ASP A 234 -17.21 6.15 0.54
CA ASP A 234 -16.41 7.39 0.47
C ASP A 234 -15.05 7.25 1.19
N THR A 235 -14.43 6.08 1.01
CA THR A 235 -13.09 5.72 1.48
C THR A 235 -12.31 5.00 0.38
N TYR A 236 -10.99 4.99 0.49
CA TYR A 236 -10.10 4.32 -0.45
C TYR A 236 -10.24 2.79 -0.39
N ALA A 237 -10.44 2.23 0.82
CA ALA A 237 -10.83 0.83 1.06
C ALA A 237 -12.14 0.41 0.37
N GLY A 238 -12.95 1.37 -0.09
CA GLY A 238 -14.16 1.12 -0.86
C GLY A 238 -13.95 0.94 -2.36
N SER A 239 -12.76 1.29 -2.88
CA SER A 239 -12.51 1.47 -4.32
C SER A 239 -12.43 0.15 -5.11
N ASN A 240 -11.63 -0.81 -4.64
CA ASN A 240 -11.50 -2.17 -5.18
C ASN A 240 -11.22 -3.18 -4.03
N VAL A 241 -10.98 -4.45 -4.37
CA VAL A 241 -10.81 -5.54 -3.38
C VAL A 241 -9.39 -5.60 -2.80
N GLU A 242 -8.40 -5.21 -3.59
CA GLU A 242 -7.00 -5.11 -3.23
C GLU A 242 -6.81 -4.06 -2.12
N GLU A 243 -7.43 -2.89 -2.29
CA GLU A 243 -7.32 -1.76 -1.37
C GLU A 243 -8.17 -1.92 -0.12
N TYR A 244 -9.33 -2.57 -0.25
CA TYR A 244 -10.08 -3.10 0.88
C TYR A 244 -9.18 -3.95 1.80
N PHE A 245 -8.28 -4.76 1.23
CA PHE A 245 -7.33 -5.51 2.03
C PHE A 245 -6.21 -4.64 2.59
N ALA A 246 -5.54 -3.82 1.77
CA ALA A 246 -4.37 -3.05 2.19
C ALA A 246 -4.67 -1.99 3.27
N GLU A 247 -5.77 -1.25 3.13
CA GLU A 247 -6.28 -0.33 4.15
C GLU A 247 -6.67 -1.07 5.44
N GLY A 248 -7.28 -2.26 5.29
CA GLY A 248 -7.56 -3.18 6.39
C GLY A 248 -6.29 -3.61 7.12
N VAL A 249 -5.19 -3.87 6.42
CA VAL A 249 -3.89 -4.23 7.00
C VAL A 249 -3.27 -3.03 7.73
N GLN A 250 -3.35 -1.81 7.18
CA GLN A 250 -2.94 -0.61 7.90
C GLN A 250 -3.72 -0.43 9.21
N SER A 251 -5.05 -0.53 9.17
CA SER A 251 -5.85 -0.41 10.40
C SER A 251 -5.54 -1.56 11.36
N TYR A 252 -5.32 -2.79 10.89
CA TYR A 252 -4.93 -3.94 11.73
C TYR A 252 -3.57 -3.78 12.44
N PHE A 253 -2.68 -2.92 11.94
CA PHE A 253 -1.41 -2.59 12.60
C PHE A 253 -1.41 -1.21 13.29
N ASP A 254 -2.57 -0.54 13.36
CA ASP A 254 -2.74 0.82 13.89
C ASP A 254 -1.89 1.87 13.15
N THR A 255 -1.81 1.77 11.81
CA THR A 255 -1.06 2.68 10.91
C THR A 255 -1.90 3.26 9.76
N ASN A 256 -3.21 3.34 9.94
CA ASN A 256 -4.11 4.12 9.08
C ASN A 256 -4.46 5.46 9.77
N LEU A 257 -4.92 6.44 9.00
CA LEU A 257 -5.47 7.69 9.52
C LEU A 257 -6.99 7.58 9.72
N GLN A 258 -7.53 8.43 10.60
CA GLN A 258 -8.98 8.57 10.80
C GLN A 258 -9.51 9.85 10.12
N ALA A 259 -10.75 9.80 9.62
CA ALA A 259 -11.49 10.96 9.15
C ALA A 259 -12.99 10.84 9.49
N SER A 260 -13.53 11.87 10.14
CA SER A 260 -14.96 11.98 10.49
C SER A 260 -15.51 13.34 10.06
N PRO A 261 -16.44 13.42 9.08
CA PRO A 261 -16.91 12.32 8.22
C PRO A 261 -15.81 11.76 7.30
N PRO A 262 -16.08 10.64 6.57
CA PRO A 262 -15.19 10.16 5.54
C PRO A 262 -14.82 11.25 4.51
N ASN A 263 -13.60 11.18 3.99
CA ASN A 263 -13.01 12.23 3.16
C ASN A 263 -12.62 11.79 1.73
N GLY A 264 -13.14 10.65 1.28
CA GLY A 264 -12.75 9.99 0.03
C GLY A 264 -11.56 9.02 0.19
N ILE A 265 -10.83 9.08 1.31
CA ILE A 265 -9.68 8.20 1.61
C ILE A 265 -9.93 7.39 2.89
N HIS A 266 -10.10 8.06 4.03
CA HIS A 266 -10.26 7.42 5.33
C HIS A 266 -11.68 7.60 5.89
N ASN A 267 -12.02 6.85 6.94
CA ASN A 267 -13.21 6.99 7.79
C ASN A 267 -12.80 6.89 9.28
N ASP A 268 -13.74 6.59 10.18
CA ASP A 268 -13.49 6.41 11.61
C ASP A 268 -12.74 5.10 11.99
N VAL A 269 -12.25 4.30 11.03
CA VAL A 269 -11.76 2.92 11.27
C VAL A 269 -10.25 2.82 11.03
N ASN A 270 -9.45 3.26 11.99
CA ASN A 270 -8.00 3.37 11.82
C ASN A 270 -7.15 2.48 12.75
N THR A 271 -7.79 1.75 13.67
CA THR A 271 -7.16 0.77 14.57
C THR A 271 -7.67 -0.66 14.38
N ARG A 272 -6.94 -1.64 14.91
CA ARG A 272 -7.33 -3.06 14.87
C ARG A 272 -8.66 -3.30 15.58
N ALA A 273 -8.88 -2.60 16.69
CA ALA A 273 -10.09 -2.73 17.50
C ALA A 273 -11.32 -2.19 16.76
N GLU A 274 -11.20 -1.04 16.09
CA GLU A 274 -12.26 -0.50 15.24
C GLU A 274 -12.51 -1.39 14.03
N LEU A 275 -11.45 -1.91 13.38
CA LEU A 275 -11.59 -2.84 12.26
C LEU A 275 -12.34 -4.11 12.67
N LEU A 276 -12.05 -4.68 13.84
CA LEU A 276 -12.78 -5.84 14.36
C LEU A 276 -14.27 -5.53 14.61
N ALA A 277 -14.57 -4.33 15.12
CA ALA A 277 -15.95 -3.91 15.40
C ALA A 277 -16.74 -3.56 14.13
N TYR A 278 -16.10 -2.91 13.16
CA TYR A 278 -16.69 -2.42 11.93
C TYR A 278 -16.76 -3.49 10.85
N ASP A 279 -15.65 -4.21 10.60
CA ASP A 279 -15.56 -5.25 9.58
C ASP A 279 -14.84 -6.53 10.07
N PRO A 280 -15.50 -7.33 10.92
CA PRO A 280 -14.90 -8.55 11.47
C PRO A 280 -14.51 -9.59 10.41
N ALA A 281 -15.12 -9.55 9.21
CA ALA A 281 -14.75 -10.42 8.10
C ALA A 281 -13.38 -10.06 7.51
N LEU A 282 -13.13 -8.77 7.27
CA LEU A 282 -11.82 -8.26 6.86
C LEU A 282 -10.77 -8.50 7.94
N HIS A 283 -11.09 -8.17 9.21
CA HIS A 283 -10.20 -8.43 10.34
C HIS A 283 -9.77 -9.91 10.42
N ALA A 284 -10.69 -10.85 10.19
CA ALA A 284 -10.37 -12.27 10.18
C ALA A 284 -9.40 -12.66 9.05
N LEU A 285 -9.65 -12.20 7.82
CA LEU A 285 -8.77 -12.47 6.68
C LEU A 285 -7.36 -11.88 6.87
N VAL A 286 -7.27 -10.68 7.45
CA VAL A 286 -5.98 -10.07 7.81
C VAL A 286 -5.27 -10.89 8.89
N ALA A 287 -5.98 -11.32 9.94
CA ALA A 287 -5.43 -12.16 11.01
C ALA A 287 -4.93 -13.54 10.53
N GLU A 288 -5.53 -14.13 9.49
CA GLU A 288 -5.06 -15.38 8.88
C GLU A 288 -3.68 -15.25 8.18
N VAL A 289 -3.35 -14.06 7.69
CA VAL A 289 -2.09 -13.77 6.98
C VAL A 289 -1.01 -13.32 7.97
N PHE A 290 -1.35 -12.43 8.89
CA PHE A 290 -0.39 -11.73 9.75
C PHE A 290 -0.31 -12.24 11.21
N GLY A 291 -1.26 -13.08 11.61
CA GLY A 291 -1.34 -13.66 12.96
C GLY A 291 -1.91 -12.69 14.00
N PRO A 292 -2.26 -13.20 15.20
CA PRO A 292 -2.96 -12.43 16.23
C PRO A 292 -2.08 -11.42 16.99
N ASP A 293 -0.76 -11.44 16.79
CA ASP A 293 0.19 -10.60 17.51
C ASP A 293 -0.15 -9.11 17.38
N VAL A 294 -0.30 -8.43 18.52
CA VAL A 294 -0.48 -6.97 18.56
C VAL A 294 0.87 -6.30 18.41
N TRP A 295 1.05 -5.58 17.30
CA TRP A 295 2.25 -4.83 16.98
C TRP A 295 1.90 -3.65 16.06
N THR A 296 2.68 -2.59 16.17
CA THR A 296 2.56 -1.37 15.35
C THR A 296 3.98 -0.91 15.04
N PRO A 297 4.33 -0.62 13.76
CA PRO A 297 5.55 0.10 13.42
C PRO A 297 5.71 1.35 14.28
N LYS A 298 6.92 1.61 14.78
CA LYS A 298 7.24 2.86 15.46
C LYS A 298 8.26 3.63 14.64
N CYS A 299 8.07 4.94 14.54
CA CYS A 299 9.05 5.85 13.95
C CYS A 299 10.41 5.68 14.65
N PRO A 300 11.53 5.61 13.90
CA PRO A 300 12.86 5.45 14.46
C PRO A 300 13.43 6.73 15.10
#